data_AF-A0A2N5IAE1-F1
#
_entry.id   AF-A0A2N5IAE1-F1
#
_cell.length_a   1.000
_cell.length_b   1.000
_cell.length_c   1.000
_cell.angle_alpha   90.00
_cell.angle_beta   90.00
_cell.angle_gamma   90.00
#
_symmetry.space_group_name_H-M   'P 1'
#
loop_
_entity.id
_entity.type
_entity.pdbx_description
1 polymer ?
#
loop_
_entity_poly.entity_id
_entity_poly.type
_entity_poly.pdbx_seq_one_letter_code
_entity_poly.pdbx_strand_id
1 'polypeptide(L)'
;MLHLAYLGESKQIIVDSNTLRMLIVRKPVSGIPGGFIHVPQLSPSLQLFDHNRKTWKQGLFTEEDIAYLHSIQQTEDDPEAWWFLYEREFNKELVSRPDMVRAIERLGERLKQGVEIYTFCYCKNVCRCHRGLLGKHMQDRGFEVDFRKKQEPMLPVTKPLEQLSLFD
;
A
#
# COMPACT_ATOMS: atom_id res chain seq x y z
N MET A 1 17.12 -1.40 -2.17
CA MET A 1 15.99 -0.55 -1.73
C MET A 1 14.68 -1.29 -2.01
N LEU A 2 13.60 -0.98 -1.26
CA LEU A 2 12.26 -1.53 -1.50
C LEU A 2 11.40 -0.51 -2.25
N HIS A 3 10.89 -0.88 -3.42
CA HIS A 3 10.06 -0.03 -4.26
C HIS A 3 8.60 -0.47 -4.22
N LEU A 4 7.69 0.47 -3.96
CA LEU A 4 6.25 0.22 -4.01
C LEU A 4 5.72 0.64 -5.38
N ALA A 5 5.07 -0.27 -6.10
CA ALA A 5 4.53 0.00 -7.43
C ALA A 5 3.07 -0.43 -7.60
N TYR A 6 2.38 0.30 -8.47
CA TYR A 6 1.12 -0.13 -9.05
C TYR A 6 1.39 -1.09 -10.22
N LEU A 7 0.70 -2.24 -10.25
CA LEU A 7 0.93 -3.23 -11.31
C LEU A 7 0.71 -2.68 -12.72
N GLY A 8 -0.22 -1.73 -12.90
CA GLY A 8 -0.48 -1.15 -14.22
C GLY A 8 0.68 -0.33 -14.79
N GLU A 9 1.67 0.02 -13.97
CA GLU A 9 2.89 0.74 -14.39
C GLU A 9 4.05 -0.22 -14.66
N SER A 10 3.89 -1.52 -14.39
CA SER A 10 4.98 -2.51 -14.51
C SER A 10 5.67 -2.53 -15.88
N LYS A 11 4.95 -2.30 -16.97
CA LYS A 11 5.53 -2.27 -18.32
C LYS A 11 6.47 -1.09 -18.57
N GLN A 12 6.35 -0.02 -17.78
CA GLN A 12 7.14 1.21 -17.92
C GLN A 12 8.38 1.20 -17.01
N ILE A 13 8.43 0.28 -16.04
CA ILE A 13 9.54 0.15 -15.12
C ILE A 13 10.60 -0.73 -15.77
N ILE A 14 11.70 -0.10 -16.17
CA ILE A 14 12.93 -0.77 -16.60
C ILE A 14 13.67 -1.19 -15.33
N VAL A 15 13.93 -2.49 -15.20
CA VAL A 15 14.67 -3.06 -14.07
C VAL A 15 15.89 -3.80 -14.59
N ASP A 16 16.99 -3.78 -13.84
CA ASP A 16 18.16 -4.59 -14.15
C ASP A 16 17.88 -6.09 -13.86
N SER A 17 18.83 -6.94 -14.24
CA SER A 17 18.73 -8.39 -14.05
C SER A 17 18.78 -8.84 -12.59
N ASN A 18 19.23 -7.99 -11.67
CA ASN A 18 19.37 -8.31 -10.24
C ASN A 18 18.16 -7.85 -9.42
N THR A 19 17.23 -7.13 -10.04
CA THR A 19 16.03 -6.60 -9.38
C THR A 19 14.91 -7.64 -9.35
N LEU A 20 14.35 -7.88 -8.17
CA LEU A 20 13.22 -8.80 -8.00
C LEU A 20 11.89 -8.07 -8.18
N ARG A 21 10.97 -8.69 -8.93
CA ARG A 21 9.60 -8.20 -9.12
C ARG A 21 8.65 -9.11 -8.36
N MET A 22 8.11 -8.64 -7.24
CA MET A 22 7.21 -9.41 -6.38
C MET A 22 5.76 -8.97 -6.57
N LEU A 23 4.90 -9.88 -7.04
CA LEU A 23 3.46 -9.68 -7.05
C LEU A 23 2.88 -10.08 -5.69
N ILE A 24 2.44 -9.12 -4.89
CA ILE A 24 1.99 -9.33 -3.51
C ILE A 24 0.46 -9.34 -3.38
N VAL A 25 -0.20 -10.08 -4.27
CA VAL A 25 -1.67 -10.20 -4.30
C VAL A 25 -2.10 -11.58 -3.82
N ARG A 26 -3.27 -11.69 -3.20
CA ARG A 26 -3.79 -12.98 -2.70
C ARG A 26 -4.01 -13.97 -3.84
N LYS A 27 -4.71 -13.54 -4.90
CA LYS A 27 -4.98 -14.33 -6.10
C LYS A 27 -4.75 -13.47 -7.34
N PRO A 28 -3.81 -13.83 -8.23
CA PRO A 28 -3.63 -13.12 -9.50
C PRO A 28 -4.88 -13.27 -10.38
N VAL A 29 -5.37 -12.18 -10.97
CA VAL A 29 -6.60 -12.16 -11.77
C VAL A 29 -6.36 -12.68 -13.20
N SER A 30 -5.19 -12.41 -13.78
CA SER A 30 -4.85 -12.72 -15.18
C SER A 30 -3.57 -13.57 -15.28
N GLY A 31 -3.31 -14.40 -14.26
CA GLY A 31 -2.04 -15.10 -14.10
C GLY A 31 -0.92 -14.22 -13.55
N ILE A 32 0.28 -14.79 -13.46
CA ILE A 32 1.48 -14.10 -12.97
C ILE A 32 2.23 -13.55 -14.19
N PRO A 33 2.50 -12.23 -14.27
CA PRO A 33 3.26 -11.68 -15.39
C PRO A 33 4.66 -12.28 -15.49
N GLY A 34 5.21 -12.39 -16.69
CA GLY A 34 6.57 -12.91 -16.91
C GLY A 34 7.62 -12.12 -16.11
N GLY A 35 8.53 -12.85 -15.46
CA GLY A 35 9.56 -12.27 -14.60
C GLY A 35 9.09 -11.82 -13.21
N PHE A 36 7.84 -12.09 -12.83
CA PHE A 36 7.34 -11.84 -11.48
C PHE A 36 7.40 -13.10 -10.62
N ILE A 37 7.74 -12.89 -9.35
CA ILE A 37 7.60 -13.86 -8.28
C ILE A 37 6.28 -13.57 -7.57
N HIS A 38 5.38 -14.54 -7.47
CA HIS A 38 4.14 -14.38 -6.71
C HIS A 38 4.38 -14.65 -5.22
N VAL A 39 4.08 -13.67 -4.37
CA VAL A 39 4.31 -13.71 -2.92
C VAL A 39 3.00 -13.39 -2.18
N PRO A 40 2.01 -14.30 -2.19
CA PRO A 40 0.71 -14.07 -1.56
C PRO A 40 0.80 -13.94 -0.03
N GLN A 41 1.90 -14.40 0.59
CA GLN A 41 2.13 -14.29 2.02
C GLN A 41 2.29 -12.83 2.49
N LEU A 42 2.61 -11.90 1.58
CA LEU A 42 2.66 -10.46 1.85
C LEU A 42 1.31 -9.75 1.58
N SER A 43 0.24 -10.51 1.31
CA SER A 43 -1.12 -10.01 1.12
C SER A 43 -1.99 -10.24 2.38
N PRO A 44 -3.06 -9.45 2.62
CA PRO A 44 -3.96 -9.63 3.78
C PRO A 44 -4.56 -11.03 3.78
N SER A 45 -4.88 -11.61 4.94
CA SER A 45 -5.43 -12.98 5.05
C SER A 45 -6.74 -13.12 4.25
N LEU A 46 -7.19 -14.35 4.00
CA LEU A 46 -8.45 -14.52 3.27
C LEU A 46 -9.59 -13.93 4.10
N GLN A 47 -9.55 -14.14 5.41
CA GLN A 47 -10.50 -13.61 6.36
C GLN A 47 -10.51 -12.07 6.35
N LEU A 48 -9.35 -11.42 6.50
CA LEU A 48 -9.27 -9.96 6.49
C LEU A 48 -9.66 -9.37 5.13
N PHE A 49 -9.24 -10.00 4.03
CA PHE A 49 -9.60 -9.59 2.69
C PHE A 49 -11.12 -9.64 2.46
N ASP A 50 -11.75 -10.75 2.82
CA ASP A 50 -13.18 -10.95 2.66
C ASP A 50 -13.98 -10.05 3.59
N HIS A 51 -13.56 -9.90 4.85
CA HIS A 51 -14.22 -9.04 5.83
C HIS A 51 -14.21 -7.59 5.32
N ASN A 52 -13.03 -7.01 5.07
CA ASN A 52 -12.90 -5.65 4.55
C ASN A 52 -13.81 -5.38 3.33
N ARG A 53 -13.84 -6.30 2.37
CA ARG A 53 -14.66 -6.15 1.15
C ARG A 53 -16.16 -6.25 1.41
N LYS A 54 -16.59 -7.21 2.23
CA LYS A 54 -18.01 -7.56 2.44
C LYS A 54 -18.67 -6.75 3.56
N THR A 55 -17.90 -6.21 4.49
CA THR A 55 -18.41 -5.48 5.67
C THR A 55 -17.97 -4.01 5.65
N TRP A 56 -16.72 -3.70 5.99
CA TRP A 56 -16.28 -2.33 6.21
C TRP A 56 -16.43 -1.43 4.99
N LYS A 57 -16.11 -1.91 3.79
CA LYS A 57 -16.34 -1.15 2.54
C LYS A 57 -17.81 -0.99 2.16
N GLN A 58 -18.71 -1.70 2.83
CA GLN A 58 -20.16 -1.54 2.71
C GLN A 58 -20.73 -0.65 3.82
N GLY A 59 -19.89 -0.07 4.69
CA GLY A 59 -20.34 0.71 5.85
C GLY A 59 -20.93 -0.14 6.98
N LEU A 60 -20.65 -1.45 7.00
CA LEU A 60 -21.15 -2.35 8.04
C LEU A 60 -20.07 -2.51 9.12
N PHE A 61 -20.33 -1.94 10.30
CA PHE A 61 -19.41 -1.92 11.44
C PHE A 61 -20.02 -2.62 12.66
N THR A 62 -19.20 -3.34 13.40
CA THR A 62 -19.57 -3.92 14.69
C THR A 62 -19.45 -2.90 15.82
N GLU A 63 -20.00 -3.18 17.00
CA GLU A 63 -19.78 -2.34 18.20
C GLU A 63 -18.30 -2.19 18.55
N GLU A 64 -17.50 -3.26 18.36
CA GLU A 64 -16.04 -3.22 18.57
C GLU A 64 -15.33 -2.32 17.55
N ASP A 65 -15.77 -2.34 16.29
CA ASP A 65 -15.23 -1.47 15.25
C ASP A 65 -15.52 0.00 15.58
N ILE A 66 -16.76 0.32 15.96
CA ILE A 66 -17.18 1.68 16.34
C ILE A 66 -16.39 2.16 17.56
N ALA A 67 -16.28 1.33 18.60
CA ALA A 67 -15.52 1.68 19.80
C ALA A 67 -14.05 1.98 19.47
N TYR A 68 -13.44 1.22 18.57
CA TYR A 68 -12.09 1.51 18.11
C TYR A 68 -12.01 2.82 17.31
N LEU A 69 -12.89 3.06 16.36
CA LEU A 69 -12.91 4.30 15.58
C LEU A 69 -12.99 5.51 16.51
N HIS A 70 -13.89 5.48 17.49
CA HIS A 70 -14.05 6.56 18.46
C HIS A 70 -12.78 6.75 19.31
N SER A 71 -12.08 5.67 19.67
CA SER A 71 -10.81 5.75 20.43
C SER A 71 -9.68 6.46 19.67
N ILE A 72 -9.73 6.48 18.33
CA ILE A 72 -8.80 7.22 17.47
C ILE A 72 -9.41 8.52 16.93
N GLN A 73 -10.47 9.01 17.56
CA GLN A 73 -11.19 10.25 17.21
C GLN A 73 -11.72 10.25 15.76
N GLN A 74 -12.11 9.08 15.26
CA GLN A 74 -12.82 8.91 13.99
C GLN A 74 -14.26 8.45 14.25
N THR A 75 -15.14 8.59 13.26
CA THR A 75 -16.52 8.12 13.33
C THR A 75 -16.81 7.09 12.24
N GLU A 76 -17.84 6.29 12.44
CA GLU A 76 -18.37 5.33 11.47
C GLU A 76 -18.95 6.00 10.21
N ASP A 77 -19.32 7.28 10.30
CA ASP A 77 -19.77 8.09 9.16
C ASP A 77 -18.62 8.61 8.28
N ASP A 78 -17.35 8.46 8.72
CA ASP A 78 -16.20 8.82 7.91
C ASP A 78 -16.12 7.90 6.67
N PRO A 79 -16.09 8.43 5.44
CA PRO A 79 -15.90 7.61 4.22
C PRO A 79 -14.62 6.76 4.25
N GLU A 80 -13.64 7.09 5.09
CA GLU A 80 -12.38 6.37 5.29
C GLU A 80 -12.37 5.48 6.56
N ALA A 81 -13.48 5.37 7.30
CA ALA A 81 -13.61 4.51 8.49
C ALA A 81 -13.10 3.08 8.24
N TRP A 82 -13.45 2.50 7.08
CA TRP A 82 -13.01 1.17 6.67
C TRP A 82 -11.48 1.03 6.60
N TRP A 83 -10.77 2.10 6.26
CA TRP A 83 -9.33 2.07 6.11
C TRP A 83 -8.64 1.95 7.47
N PHE A 84 -9.10 2.69 8.48
CA PHE A 84 -8.52 2.62 9.82
C PHE A 84 -8.64 1.23 10.43
N LEU A 85 -9.80 0.58 10.26
CA LEU A 85 -10.03 -0.79 10.70
C LEU A 85 -9.15 -1.78 9.93
N TYR A 86 -9.05 -1.61 8.62
CA TYR A 86 -8.17 -2.42 7.78
C TYR A 86 -6.70 -2.28 8.16
N GLU A 87 -6.23 -1.05 8.38
CA GLU A 87 -4.87 -0.75 8.81
C GLU A 87 -4.57 -1.41 10.16
N ARG A 88 -5.49 -1.30 11.14
CA ARG A 88 -5.37 -1.96 12.44
C ARG A 88 -5.15 -3.47 12.30
N GLU A 89 -6.03 -4.16 11.58
CA GLU A 89 -5.94 -5.62 11.46
C GLU A 89 -4.77 -6.07 10.59
N PHE A 90 -4.45 -5.36 9.51
CA PHE A 90 -3.31 -5.71 8.68
C PHE A 90 -1.99 -5.54 9.44
N ASN A 91 -1.86 -4.51 10.28
CA ASN A 91 -0.70 -4.33 11.15
C ASN A 91 -0.56 -5.48 12.17
N LYS A 92 -1.66 -6.03 12.69
CA LYS A 92 -1.61 -7.26 13.49
C LYS A 92 -1.08 -8.43 12.66
N GLU A 93 -1.52 -8.61 11.42
CA GLU A 93 -1.02 -9.69 10.56
C GLU A 93 0.48 -9.57 10.25
N LEU A 94 0.99 -8.35 10.04
CA LEU A 94 2.42 -8.08 9.79
C LEU A 94 3.33 -8.65 10.89
N VAL A 95 2.87 -8.64 12.14
CA VAL A 95 3.66 -9.08 13.30
C VAL A 95 3.31 -10.46 13.81
N SER A 96 2.09 -10.95 13.55
CA SER A 96 1.58 -12.17 14.18
C SER A 96 1.33 -13.33 13.21
N ARG A 97 1.10 -13.07 11.92
CA ARG A 97 0.74 -14.13 10.96
C ARG A 97 2.00 -14.90 10.52
N PRO A 98 2.16 -16.20 10.85
CA PRO A 98 3.46 -16.86 10.74
C PRO A 98 4.05 -16.89 9.31
N ASP A 99 3.22 -17.04 8.28
CA ASP A 99 3.67 -17.03 6.88
C ASP A 99 4.08 -15.63 6.40
N MET A 100 3.37 -14.59 6.85
CA MET A 100 3.68 -13.20 6.57
C MET A 100 4.99 -12.79 7.24
N VAL A 101 5.16 -13.11 8.52
CA VAL A 101 6.42 -12.86 9.26
C VAL A 101 7.60 -13.51 8.55
N ARG A 102 7.49 -14.80 8.17
CA ARG A 102 8.55 -15.47 7.39
C ARG A 102 8.80 -14.85 6.02
N ALA A 103 7.79 -14.28 5.37
CA ALA A 103 7.96 -13.58 4.10
C ALA A 103 8.63 -12.22 4.27
N ILE A 104 8.30 -11.49 5.35
CA ILE A 104 8.91 -10.22 5.74
C ILE A 104 10.38 -10.40 6.12
N GLU A 105 10.73 -11.46 6.85
CA GLU A 105 12.14 -11.76 7.15
C GLU A 105 12.94 -12.06 5.90
N ARG A 106 12.43 -12.93 5.01
CA ARG A 106 13.07 -13.21 3.72
C ARG A 106 13.20 -11.96 2.85
N LEU A 107 12.19 -11.09 2.86
CA LEU A 107 12.25 -9.80 2.16
C LEU A 107 13.39 -8.94 2.73
N GLY A 108 13.49 -8.83 4.06
CA GLY A 108 14.55 -8.08 4.73
C GLY A 108 15.95 -8.64 4.47
N GLU A 109 16.12 -9.96 4.49
CA GLU A 109 17.40 -10.62 4.16
C GLU A 109 17.89 -10.26 2.75
N ARG A 110 16.98 -10.26 1.77
CA ARG A 110 17.31 -9.88 0.39
C ARG A 110 17.70 -8.41 0.29
N LEU A 111 16.96 -7.53 0.96
CA LEU A 111 17.31 -6.10 1.01
C LEU A 111 18.69 -5.87 1.66
N LYS A 112 19.02 -6.60 2.73
CA LYS A 112 20.37 -6.55 3.36
C LYS A 112 21.48 -7.02 2.43
N GLN A 113 21.18 -7.94 1.51
CA GLN A 113 22.12 -8.40 0.47
C GLN A 113 22.27 -7.40 -0.69
N GLY A 114 21.65 -6.21 -0.61
CA GLY A 114 21.69 -5.21 -1.67
C GLY A 114 20.78 -5.51 -2.86
N VAL A 115 19.86 -6.47 -2.73
CA VAL A 115 18.89 -6.77 -3.79
C VAL A 115 17.84 -5.67 -3.85
N GLU A 116 17.67 -5.10 -5.04
CA GLU A 116 16.57 -4.18 -5.34
C GLU A 116 15.27 -4.97 -5.50
N ILE A 117 14.20 -4.53 -4.82
CA ILE A 117 12.94 -5.28 -4.82
C ILE A 117 11.78 -4.35 -5.12
N TYR A 118 10.98 -4.71 -6.11
CA TYR A 118 9.72 -4.06 -6.40
C TYR A 118 8.56 -4.91 -5.91
N THR A 119 7.67 -4.32 -5.12
CA THR A 119 6.40 -4.95 -4.73
C THR A 119 5.24 -4.35 -5.52
N PHE A 120 4.37 -5.21 -6.03
CA PHE A 120 3.24 -4.82 -6.88
C PHE A 120 1.90 -5.27 -6.28
N CYS A 121 0.97 -4.31 -6.16
CA CYS A 121 -0.46 -4.56 -5.90
C CYS A 121 -1.32 -3.95 -7.03
N TYR A 122 -2.59 -4.35 -7.11
CA TYR A 122 -3.55 -3.79 -8.07
C TYR A 122 -4.06 -2.39 -7.68
N CYS A 123 -3.89 -1.96 -6.43
CA CYS A 123 -4.38 -0.64 -5.99
C CYS A 123 -3.54 0.48 -6.59
N LYS A 124 -4.16 1.56 -7.07
CA LYS A 124 -3.43 2.75 -7.56
C LYS A 124 -2.89 3.59 -6.40
N ASN A 125 -3.72 3.86 -5.40
CA ASN A 125 -3.35 4.66 -4.23
C ASN A 125 -2.50 3.85 -3.24
N VAL A 126 -1.24 4.26 -3.04
CA VAL A 126 -0.32 3.62 -2.08
C VAL A 126 -0.71 3.89 -0.62
N CYS A 127 -1.31 5.05 -0.34
CA CYS A 127 -1.74 5.46 1.00
C CYS A 127 -2.95 4.66 1.49
N ARG A 128 -3.61 3.92 0.60
CA ARG A 128 -4.78 3.05 0.86
C ARG A 128 -4.58 1.66 0.23
N CYS A 129 -3.35 1.16 0.21
CA CYS A 129 -3.02 -0.23 -0.17
C CYS A 129 -2.22 -0.90 0.93
N HIS A 130 -2.37 -2.22 1.06
CA HIS A 130 -1.52 -3.05 1.92
C HIS A 130 -0.03 -2.94 1.58
N ARG A 131 0.33 -2.63 0.32
CA ARG A 131 1.73 -2.35 -0.05
C ARG A 131 2.30 -1.16 0.72
N GLY A 132 1.48 -0.14 0.98
CA GLY A 132 1.88 1.04 1.74
C GLY A 132 2.14 0.68 3.20
N LEU A 133 1.27 -0.13 3.80
CA LEU A 133 1.44 -0.64 5.17
C LEU A 133 2.68 -1.53 5.30
N LEU A 134 2.89 -2.45 4.35
CA LEU A 134 4.12 -3.25 4.26
C LEU A 134 5.35 -2.37 4.13
N GLY A 135 5.31 -1.36 3.25
CA GLY A 135 6.40 -0.40 3.08
C GLY A 135 6.73 0.34 4.37
N LYS A 136 5.71 0.87 5.06
CA LYS A 136 5.89 1.52 6.37
C LYS A 136 6.51 0.57 7.39
N HIS A 137 6.01 -0.66 7.48
CA HIS A 137 6.57 -1.68 8.36
C HIS A 137 8.04 -1.98 8.06
N MET A 138 8.43 -2.04 6.78
CA MET A 138 9.84 -2.24 6.39
C MET A 138 10.68 -0.99 6.69
N GLN A 139 10.13 0.21 6.51
CA GLN A 139 10.79 1.47 6.86
C GLN A 139 11.06 1.56 8.36
N ASP A 140 10.09 1.19 9.20
CA ASP A 140 10.22 1.16 10.66
C ASP A 140 11.31 0.16 11.12
N ARG A 141 11.62 -0.84 10.28
CA ARG A 141 12.74 -1.79 10.49
C ARG A 141 14.09 -1.30 9.95
N GLY A 142 14.17 -0.06 9.47
CA GLY A 142 15.41 0.58 9.02
C GLY A 142 15.76 0.37 7.54
N PHE A 143 14.82 -0.13 6.72
CA PHE A 143 15.04 -0.26 5.28
C PHE A 143 14.64 1.01 4.53
N GLU A 144 15.38 1.33 3.46
CA GLU A 144 14.96 2.37 2.52
C GLU A 144 13.77 1.89 1.68
N VAL A 145 12.72 2.70 1.66
CA VAL A 145 11.47 2.41 0.96
C VAL A 145 11.07 3.58 0.06
N ASP A 146 10.93 3.31 -1.23
CA ASP A 146 10.36 4.25 -2.19
C ASP A 146 8.84 4.03 -2.29
N PHE A 147 8.09 4.95 -1.71
CA PHE A 147 6.63 4.92 -1.71
C PHE A 147 5.99 5.35 -3.04
N ARG A 148 6.76 5.92 -3.98
CA ARG A 148 6.28 6.57 -5.22
C ARG A 148 4.83 7.02 -5.16
N LYS A 149 4.60 8.20 -4.60
CA LYS A 149 3.40 8.95 -5.00
C LYS A 149 3.66 9.39 -6.44
N LYS A 150 2.69 9.24 -7.35
CA LYS A 150 2.74 10.06 -8.56
C LYS A 150 2.99 11.49 -8.08
N GLN A 151 4.06 12.14 -8.55
CA GLN A 151 3.99 13.58 -8.67
C GLN A 151 2.76 13.82 -9.54
N GLU A 152 1.71 14.41 -8.96
CA GLU A 152 0.82 15.19 -9.80
C GLU A 152 1.73 16.14 -10.58
N PRO A 153 1.58 16.29 -11.90
CA PRO A 153 2.31 17.33 -12.60
C PRO A 153 2.03 18.61 -11.83
N MET A 154 3.08 19.27 -11.31
CA MET A 154 2.91 20.58 -10.71
C MET A 154 2.21 21.43 -11.76
N LEU A 155 0.95 21.79 -11.51
CA LEU A 155 0.31 22.84 -12.30
C LEU A 155 1.27 24.02 -12.22
N PRO A 156 1.60 24.66 -13.36
CA PRO A 156 2.45 25.83 -13.32
C PRO A 156 1.83 26.80 -12.33
N VAL A 157 2.64 27.25 -11.37
CA VAL A 157 2.27 28.35 -10.48
C VAL A 157 2.00 29.53 -11.41
N THR A 158 0.75 29.73 -11.78
CA THR A 158 0.32 30.96 -12.43
C THR A 158 0.55 32.03 -11.39
N LYS A 159 1.52 32.90 -11.67
CA LYS A 159 1.72 34.14 -10.91
C LYS A 159 0.35 34.80 -10.69
N PRO A 160 0.11 35.43 -9.53
CA PRO A 160 -1.08 36.26 -9.39
C PRO A 160 -1.08 37.27 -10.55
N LEU A 161 -2.19 37.33 -11.28
CA LEU A 161 -2.46 38.44 -12.18
C LEU A 161 -2.44 39.70 -11.30
N GLU A 162 -1.41 40.54 -11.47
CA GLU A 162 -1.47 41.92 -11.03
C GLU A 162 -2.78 42.50 -11.56
N GLN A 163 -3.65 42.93 -10.64
CA GLN A 163 -4.82 43.72 -10.99
C GLN A 163 -4.31 44.99 -11.67
N LEU A 164 -4.37 45.01 -13.01
CA LEU A 164 -4.39 46.25 -13.75
C LEU A 164 -5.71 46.94 -13.37
N SER A 165 -5.62 47.95 -12.51
CA SER A 165 -6.69 48.91 -12.30
C SER A 165 -6.95 49.62 -13.63
N LEU A 166 -8.11 49.36 -14.23
CA LEU A 166 -8.58 50.00 -15.44
C LEU A 166 -9.82 50.87 -15.15
N PHE A 167 -9.77 51.62 -14.06
CA PHE A 167 -10.68 52.74 -13.82
C PHE A 167 -9.92 53.83 -13.06
N ASP A 168 -10.12 55.07 -13.52
CA ASP A 168 -9.55 56.34 -13.08
C ASP A 168 -9.79 56.66 -11.60
#